data_AF-A0A3B9P3Y2-F1
#
_entry.id   AF-A0A3B9P3Y2-F1
#
_cell.length_a   1.000
_cell.length_b   1.000
_cell.length_c   1.000
_cell.angle_alpha   90.00
_cell.angle_beta   90.00
_cell.angle_gamma   90.00
#
_symmetry.space_group_name_H-M   'P 1'
#
loop_
_entity.id
_entity.type
_entity.pdbx_description
1 polymer ?
#
loop_
_entity_poly.entity_id
_entity_poly.type
_entity_poly.pdbx_seq_one_letter_code
_entity_poly.pdbx_strand_id
1 'polypeptide(L)'
;ADADVNIDLSETRLVDMSYMDYLVEFLNKQRESGGKVFISGLDAHISSSTYNKGLKFMVTSERVKLTHREKRLRNLATEKGYSYVREVNWNTSYLKQFHFFEIRPIERKNNCLNGDYSDIDASWEIADVIFNEGKAFMAETFNTTLMVLKVNRPLPIFTMEREKAYEKLFDRMIALTGYTDIEFKMFSKFSKKFMVMGQDEQELQSFFTKEVVQFFEDHQISHVESNGEALLIFNKLKLARTDETLEFIEYGEELADLLDA
;
A
#
# COMPACT_ATOMS: atom_id res chain seq x y z
N ALA A 1 -13.10 7.42 24.10
CA ALA A 1 -14.56 7.46 23.81
C ALA A 1 -14.64 7.20 22.33
N ASP A 2 -15.14 6.03 21.98
CA ASP A 2 -15.04 5.40 20.68
C ASP A 2 -16.10 6.00 19.76
N ALA A 3 -15.80 7.21 19.29
CA ALA A 3 -16.70 7.97 18.44
C ALA A 3 -16.20 7.92 17.00
N ASP A 4 -17.09 7.52 16.10
CA ASP A 4 -16.89 7.72 14.67
C ASP A 4 -17.15 9.19 14.34
N VAL A 5 -16.13 9.89 13.83
CA VAL A 5 -16.18 11.34 13.61
C VAL A 5 -15.85 11.64 12.15
N ASN A 6 -16.73 12.35 11.46
CA ASN A 6 -16.44 12.97 10.17
C ASN A 6 -16.18 14.47 10.38
N ILE A 7 -14.98 14.92 10.04
CA ILE A 7 -14.60 16.34 10.07
C ILE A 7 -14.74 16.86 8.64
N ASP A 8 -15.77 17.66 8.39
CA ASP A 8 -16.04 18.27 7.08
C ASP A 8 -15.40 19.66 7.00
N LEU A 9 -14.44 19.81 6.08
CA LEU A 9 -13.72 21.06 5.83
C LEU A 9 -14.12 21.73 4.51
N SER A 10 -15.18 21.26 3.83
CA SER A 10 -15.61 21.75 2.51
C SER A 10 -15.86 23.26 2.45
N GLU A 11 -16.42 23.84 3.51
CA GLU A 11 -16.70 25.29 3.62
C GLU A 11 -15.55 26.07 4.29
N THR A 12 -14.46 25.38 4.67
CA THR A 12 -13.37 26.00 5.41
C THR A 12 -12.45 26.75 4.46
N ARG A 13 -12.44 28.08 4.49
CA ARG A 13 -11.63 28.89 3.56
C ARG A 13 -10.12 28.64 3.64
N LEU A 14 -9.61 28.37 4.83
CA LEU A 14 -8.19 28.22 5.09
C LEU A 14 -8.00 27.26 6.26
N VAL A 15 -7.12 26.28 6.09
CA VAL A 15 -6.69 25.35 7.13
C VAL A 15 -5.20 25.54 7.30
N ASP A 16 -4.79 26.19 8.40
CA ASP A 16 -3.38 26.47 8.64
C ASP A 16 -2.58 25.22 9.04
N MET A 17 -1.25 25.36 9.04
CA MET A 17 -0.35 24.24 9.35
C MET A 17 -0.57 23.71 10.77
N SER A 18 -0.80 24.60 11.74
CA SER A 18 -1.01 24.22 13.14
C SER A 18 -2.33 23.48 13.34
N TYR A 19 -3.38 23.86 12.62
CA TYR A 19 -4.66 23.15 12.64
C TYR A 19 -4.54 21.82 11.90
N MET A 20 -3.80 21.76 10.80
CA MET A 20 -3.47 20.48 10.15
C MET A 20 -2.70 19.54 11.09
N ASP A 21 -1.75 20.06 11.87
CA ASP A 21 -1.07 19.30 12.92
C ASP A 21 -2.05 18.75 13.94
N TYR A 22 -2.91 19.61 14.49
CA TYR A 22 -3.94 19.21 15.43
C TYR A 22 -4.89 18.14 14.86
N LEU A 23 -5.35 18.30 13.62
CA LEU A 23 -6.23 17.34 12.95
C LEU A 23 -5.58 15.98 12.81
N VAL A 24 -4.30 15.94 12.39
CA VAL A 24 -3.55 14.68 12.26
C VAL A 24 -3.31 14.03 13.62
N GLU A 25 -2.98 14.80 14.65
CA GLU A 25 -2.83 14.29 16.01
C GLU A 25 -4.16 13.74 16.58
N PHE A 26 -5.25 14.47 16.37
CA PHE A 26 -6.60 14.05 16.76
C PHE A 26 -7.00 12.75 16.06
N LEU A 27 -6.77 12.68 14.74
CA LEU A 27 -6.99 11.47 13.93
C LEU A 27 -6.23 10.27 14.51
N ASN A 28 -4.94 10.43 14.78
CA ASN A 28 -4.09 9.35 15.29
C ASN A 28 -4.56 8.89 16.68
N LYS A 29 -4.80 9.83 17.59
CA LYS A 29 -5.24 9.52 18.96
C LYS A 29 -6.59 8.79 18.99
N GLN A 30 -7.55 9.20 18.17
CA GLN A 30 -8.86 8.54 18.11
C GLN A 30 -8.76 7.11 17.55
N ARG A 31 -7.90 6.91 16.56
CA ARG A 31 -7.65 5.58 15.98
C ARG A 31 -6.92 4.64 16.92
N GLU A 32 -5.98 5.15 17.72
CA GLU A 32 -5.32 4.39 18.78
C GLU A 32 -6.33 3.91 19.84
N SER A 33 -7.41 4.65 20.07
CA SER A 33 -8.53 4.21 20.91
C SER A 33 -9.58 3.35 20.19
N GLY A 34 -9.41 3.04 18.91
CA GLY A 34 -10.34 2.20 18.13
C GLY A 34 -11.48 2.93 17.42
N GLY A 35 -11.55 4.27 17.48
CA GLY A 35 -12.56 5.07 16.77
C GLY A 35 -12.19 5.35 15.31
N LYS A 36 -13.18 5.53 14.43
CA LYS A 36 -12.95 5.86 13.01
C LYS A 36 -13.14 7.35 12.77
N VAL A 37 -12.06 8.04 12.41
CA VAL A 37 -12.11 9.47 12.08
C VAL A 37 -11.68 9.70 10.64
N PHE A 38 -12.48 10.49 9.93
CA PHE A 38 -12.31 10.88 8.53
C PHE A 38 -12.31 12.40 8.39
N ILE A 39 -11.54 12.91 7.43
CA ILE A 39 -11.57 14.32 7.03
C ILE A 39 -12.10 14.38 5.60
N SER A 40 -13.13 15.17 5.38
CA SER A 40 -13.75 15.42 4.08
C SER A 40 -13.59 16.89 3.67
N GLY A 41 -13.75 17.20 2.38
CA GLY A 41 -13.76 18.57 1.88
C GLY A 41 -12.40 19.22 1.65
N LEU A 42 -11.27 18.56 1.96
CA LEU A 42 -9.91 19.05 1.67
C LEU A 42 -9.55 19.01 0.18
N ASP A 43 -10.36 18.35 -0.65
CA ASP A 43 -10.22 18.27 -2.10
C ASP A 43 -10.50 19.60 -2.81
N ALA A 44 -11.26 20.49 -2.17
CA ALA A 44 -11.47 21.87 -2.61
C ALA A 44 -10.28 22.81 -2.30
N HIS A 45 -9.24 22.32 -1.62
CA HIS A 45 -8.12 23.14 -1.16
C HIS A 45 -6.84 22.88 -1.95
N ILE A 46 -6.11 23.96 -2.25
CA ILE A 46 -4.72 23.88 -2.69
C ILE A 46 -3.80 23.94 -1.47
N SER A 47 -2.80 23.06 -1.46
CA SER A 47 -1.73 23.08 -0.47
C SER A 47 -0.65 24.09 -0.86
N SER A 48 -0.17 24.88 0.09
CA SER A 48 0.96 25.81 -0.11
C SER A 48 2.28 25.11 -0.44
N SER A 49 2.40 23.83 -0.08
CA SER A 49 3.57 23.00 -0.35
C SER A 49 3.17 21.54 -0.58
N THR A 50 4.14 20.72 -1.00
CA THR A 50 3.97 19.27 -1.15
C THR A 50 3.81 18.54 0.19
N TYR A 51 4.17 19.19 1.30
CA TYR A 51 4.02 18.69 2.67
C TYR A 51 2.55 18.46 3.01
N ASN A 52 2.24 17.29 3.58
CA ASN A 52 0.86 16.86 3.82
C ASN A 52 0.10 17.81 4.77
N LYS A 53 0.78 18.35 5.81
CA LYS A 53 0.24 19.33 6.74
C LYS A 53 0.53 20.78 6.35
N GLY A 54 0.96 21.01 5.11
CA GLY A 54 1.08 22.37 4.57
C GLY A 54 -0.27 23.10 4.61
N LEU A 55 -0.19 24.42 4.75
CA LEU A 55 -1.34 25.33 4.75
C LEU A 55 -2.24 25.06 3.54
N LYS A 56 -3.54 24.85 3.79
CA LYS A 56 -4.55 24.55 2.78
C LYS A 56 -5.43 25.78 2.58
N PHE A 57 -5.62 26.20 1.33
CA PHE A 57 -6.52 27.30 0.99
C PHE A 57 -7.60 26.80 0.05
N MET A 58 -8.86 27.06 0.41
CA MET A 58 -10.00 26.71 -0.43
C MET A 58 -9.95 27.51 -1.72
N VAL A 59 -10.06 26.81 -2.84
CA VAL A 59 -10.20 27.40 -4.15
C VAL A 59 -11.68 27.49 -4.45
N THR A 60 -12.19 28.71 -4.46
CA THR A 60 -13.56 28.97 -4.91
C THR A 60 -13.60 28.81 -6.44
N SER A 61 -14.06 27.66 -6.90
CA SER A 61 -14.57 27.41 -8.27
C SER A 61 -13.58 27.35 -9.46
N GLU A 62 -12.27 27.16 -9.27
CA GLU A 62 -11.44 26.64 -10.36
C GLU A 62 -11.37 25.12 -10.26
N ARG A 63 -11.90 24.43 -11.29
CA ARG A 63 -11.80 22.97 -11.43
C ARG A 63 -10.36 22.55 -11.16
N VAL A 64 -10.11 21.90 -10.02
CA VAL A 64 -8.77 21.44 -9.65
C VAL A 64 -8.19 20.68 -10.82
N LYS A 65 -7.14 21.23 -11.43
CA LYS A 65 -6.58 20.70 -12.66
C LYS A 65 -5.90 19.37 -12.34
N LEU A 66 -6.49 18.26 -12.78
CA LEU A 66 -5.89 16.94 -12.64
C LEU A 66 -4.51 16.91 -13.29
N THR A 67 -3.55 16.35 -12.56
CA THR A 67 -2.23 15.97 -13.06
C THR A 67 -2.35 14.95 -14.19
N HIS A 68 -1.28 14.77 -14.96
CA HIS A 68 -1.26 13.75 -16.00
C HIS A 68 -1.49 12.34 -15.43
N ARG A 69 -0.97 12.03 -14.22
CA ARG A 69 -1.17 10.74 -13.57
C ARG A 69 -2.64 10.54 -13.17
N GLU A 70 -3.24 11.51 -12.48
CA GLU A 70 -4.66 11.43 -12.09
C GLU A 70 -5.58 11.28 -13.30
N LYS A 71 -5.32 12.00 -14.40
CA LYS A 71 -6.09 11.85 -15.65
C LYS A 71 -5.99 10.43 -16.20
N ARG A 72 -4.79 9.85 -16.21
CA ARG A 72 -4.56 8.49 -16.74
C ARG A 72 -5.25 7.44 -15.87
N LEU A 73 -5.11 7.52 -14.54
CA LEU A 73 -5.75 6.57 -13.62
C LEU A 73 -7.27 6.67 -13.69
N ARG A 74 -7.82 7.89 -13.73
CA ARG A 74 -9.26 8.10 -13.92
C ARG A 74 -9.75 7.53 -15.25
N ASN A 75 -9.03 7.78 -16.34
CA ASN A 75 -9.43 7.27 -17.66
C ASN A 75 -9.38 5.73 -17.70
N LEU A 76 -8.33 5.14 -17.11
CA LEU A 76 -8.23 3.69 -16.94
C LEU A 76 -9.41 3.12 -16.15
N ALA A 77 -9.77 3.78 -15.04
CA ALA A 77 -10.91 3.38 -14.23
C ALA A 77 -12.22 3.40 -15.02
N THR A 78 -12.47 4.49 -15.76
CA THR A 78 -13.65 4.61 -16.63
C THR A 78 -13.68 3.55 -17.72
N GLU A 79 -12.54 3.25 -18.35
CA GLU A 79 -12.44 2.29 -19.45
C GLU A 79 -12.71 0.84 -18.99
N LYS A 80 -12.20 0.49 -17.80
CA LYS A 80 -12.27 -0.87 -17.26
C LYS A 80 -13.38 -1.08 -16.24
N GLY A 81 -14.14 -0.04 -15.90
CA GLY A 81 -15.21 -0.11 -14.89
C GLY A 81 -14.72 -0.15 -13.44
N TYR A 82 -13.48 0.27 -13.18
CA TYR A 82 -12.91 0.36 -11.83
C TYR A 82 -13.36 1.62 -11.10
N SER A 83 -13.18 1.64 -9.77
CA SER A 83 -13.39 2.83 -8.95
C SER A 83 -12.08 3.59 -8.77
N TYR A 84 -12.12 4.92 -8.91
CA TYR A 84 -10.95 5.78 -8.72
C TYR A 84 -11.25 6.93 -7.75
N VAL A 85 -10.37 7.07 -6.75
CA VAL A 85 -10.41 8.13 -5.73
C VAL A 85 -9.06 8.85 -5.73
N ARG A 86 -9.06 10.14 -6.06
CA ARG A 86 -7.83 10.94 -6.14
C ARG A 86 -7.38 11.45 -4.78
N GLU A 87 -8.33 11.60 -3.87
CA GLU A 87 -8.21 12.30 -2.61
C GLU A 87 -7.18 11.63 -1.69
N VAL A 88 -6.60 12.44 -0.80
CA VAL A 88 -5.72 11.91 0.23
C VAL A 88 -6.54 11.07 1.19
N ASN A 89 -6.29 9.77 1.20
CA ASN A 89 -6.81 8.87 2.20
C ASN A 89 -5.86 8.86 3.41
N TRP A 90 -6.33 9.47 4.49
CA TRP A 90 -5.60 9.51 5.75
C TRP A 90 -5.67 8.19 6.52
N ASN A 91 -6.59 7.29 6.20
CA ASN A 91 -6.69 5.98 6.82
C ASN A 91 -5.76 4.97 6.15
N THR A 92 -4.55 4.85 6.69
CA THR A 92 -3.52 3.89 6.26
C THR A 92 -3.30 2.79 7.32
N SER A 93 -4.23 2.65 8.27
CA SER A 93 -4.09 1.70 9.40
C SER A 93 -3.92 0.25 8.94
N TYR A 94 -4.66 -0.16 7.92
CA TYR A 94 -4.54 -1.51 7.34
C TYR A 94 -3.15 -1.76 6.71
N LEU A 95 -2.52 -0.73 6.11
CA LEU A 95 -1.17 -0.87 5.58
C LEU A 95 -0.13 -1.09 6.69
N LYS A 96 -0.38 -0.61 7.91
CA LYS A 96 0.51 -0.85 9.06
C LYS A 96 0.49 -2.29 9.57
N GLN A 97 -0.42 -3.13 9.06
CA GLN A 97 -0.44 -4.57 9.36
C GLN A 97 0.60 -5.34 8.54
N PHE A 98 1.24 -4.68 7.56
CA PHE A 98 2.41 -5.19 6.87
C PHE A 98 3.67 -4.70 7.57
N HIS A 99 4.59 -5.62 7.86
CA HIS A 99 5.91 -5.38 8.37
C HIS A 99 6.73 -4.38 7.54
N PHE A 100 6.52 -4.32 6.22
CA PHE A 100 7.14 -3.28 5.39
C PHE A 100 6.92 -1.87 5.95
N PHE A 101 5.73 -1.62 6.55
CA PHE A 101 5.30 -0.34 7.10
C PHE A 101 5.42 -0.21 8.63
N GLU A 102 5.78 -1.26 9.37
CA GLU A 102 6.01 -1.16 10.83
C GLU A 102 7.07 -0.09 11.16
N ILE A 103 8.10 -0.02 10.32
CA ILE A 103 9.28 0.83 10.50
C ILE A 103 9.36 1.97 9.48
N ARG A 104 8.36 2.07 8.60
CA ARG A 104 8.27 3.08 7.53
C ARG A 104 7.00 3.90 7.74
N PRO A 105 7.06 4.98 8.52
CA PRO A 105 5.90 5.82 8.78
C PRO A 105 5.28 6.30 7.47
N ILE A 106 4.00 5.98 7.29
CA ILE A 106 3.23 6.40 6.13
C ILE A 106 2.78 7.85 6.34
N GLU A 107 3.13 8.74 5.42
CA GLU A 107 2.69 10.13 5.43
C GLU A 107 1.29 10.30 4.86
N ARG A 108 0.99 9.61 3.75
CA ARG A 108 -0.33 9.62 3.08
C ARG A 108 -0.44 8.54 2.01
N LYS A 109 -1.69 8.19 1.70
CA LYS A 109 -2.11 7.42 0.52
C LYS A 109 -3.00 8.29 -0.36
N ASN A 110 -2.86 8.22 -1.67
CA ASN A 110 -3.74 8.89 -2.64
C ASN A 110 -3.79 8.10 -3.96
N ASN A 111 -4.54 8.61 -4.94
CA ASN A 111 -4.67 7.98 -6.26
C ASN A 111 -5.07 6.50 -6.18
N CYS A 112 -6.08 6.18 -5.38
CA CYS A 112 -6.53 4.81 -5.17
C CYS A 112 -7.40 4.37 -6.35
N LEU A 113 -6.97 3.32 -7.02
CA LEU A 113 -7.72 2.57 -8.03
C LEU A 113 -8.16 1.24 -7.40
N ASN A 114 -9.44 0.92 -7.46
CA ASN A 114 -9.99 -0.29 -6.84
C ASN A 114 -10.81 -1.07 -7.86
N GLY A 115 -10.73 -2.40 -7.78
CA GLY A 115 -11.54 -3.32 -8.57
C GLY A 115 -11.67 -4.66 -7.88
N ASP A 116 -12.48 -5.52 -8.50
CA ASP A 116 -12.75 -6.88 -8.06
C ASP A 116 -12.50 -7.82 -9.25
N TYR A 117 -11.93 -9.00 -8.99
CA TYR A 117 -11.76 -10.03 -10.02
C TYR A 117 -12.97 -10.93 -10.02
N SER A 118 -14.10 -10.51 -10.60
CA SER A 118 -15.44 -11.07 -10.33
C SER A 118 -15.61 -12.59 -10.44
N ASP A 119 -14.76 -13.28 -11.20
CA ASP A 119 -14.77 -14.73 -11.33
C ASP A 119 -14.22 -15.44 -10.08
N ILE A 120 -13.46 -14.73 -9.25
CA ILE A 120 -12.88 -15.15 -7.98
C ILE A 120 -13.34 -14.17 -6.90
N ASP A 121 -13.61 -14.64 -5.68
CA ASP A 121 -13.97 -13.75 -4.58
C ASP A 121 -12.72 -13.00 -4.06
N ALA A 122 -12.16 -12.15 -4.92
CA ALA A 122 -10.92 -11.42 -4.72
C ALA A 122 -11.08 -9.95 -5.14
N SER A 123 -10.49 -9.07 -4.36
CA SER A 123 -10.52 -7.62 -4.57
C SER A 123 -9.13 -7.03 -4.48
N TRP A 124 -8.92 -5.91 -5.16
CA TRP A 124 -7.61 -5.25 -5.19
C TRP A 124 -7.73 -3.73 -5.10
N GLU A 125 -6.71 -3.13 -4.50
CA GLU A 125 -6.48 -1.70 -4.48
C GLU A 125 -5.06 -1.41 -4.93
N ILE A 126 -4.90 -0.57 -5.97
CA ILE A 126 -3.62 0.05 -6.31
C ILE A 126 -3.63 1.49 -5.83
N ALA A 127 -2.63 1.88 -5.05
CA ALA A 127 -2.53 3.24 -4.53
C ALA A 127 -1.11 3.78 -4.57
N ASP A 128 -1.01 5.10 -4.64
CA ASP A 128 0.25 5.80 -4.43
C ASP A 128 0.40 6.09 -2.93
N VAL A 129 1.51 5.64 -2.35
CA VAL A 129 1.80 5.79 -0.92
C VAL A 129 3.12 6.50 -0.75
N ILE A 130 3.08 7.54 0.09
CA ILE A 130 4.24 8.32 0.49
C ILE A 130 4.59 7.93 1.92
N PHE A 131 5.84 7.51 2.13
CA PHE A 131 6.34 7.04 3.41
C PHE A 131 7.82 7.39 3.57
N ASN A 132 8.30 7.34 4.81
CA ASN A 132 9.68 7.69 5.14
C ASN A 132 10.47 6.46 5.59
N GLU A 133 11.73 6.36 5.18
CA GLU A 133 12.68 5.38 5.70
C GLU A 133 13.91 6.08 6.27
N GLY A 134 14.34 5.68 7.47
CA GLY A 134 15.51 6.26 8.15
C GLY A 134 15.15 6.93 9.47
N LYS A 135 16.08 7.72 10.02
CA LYS A 135 15.90 8.39 11.32
C LYS A 135 15.91 9.91 11.14
N ALA A 136 14.90 10.56 11.71
CA ALA A 136 14.81 12.02 11.86
C ALA A 136 15.11 12.79 10.57
N PHE A 137 16.03 13.77 10.63
CA PHE A 137 16.35 14.68 9.51
C PHE A 137 17.07 14.02 8.32
N MET A 138 17.47 12.76 8.43
CA MET A 138 18.03 11.97 7.31
C MET A 138 17.04 10.94 6.77
N ALA A 139 15.76 11.03 7.16
CA ALA A 139 14.73 10.18 6.60
C ALA A 139 14.55 10.49 5.10
N GLU A 140 14.63 9.46 4.28
CA GLU A 140 14.34 9.54 2.86
C GLU A 140 12.85 9.32 2.63
N THR A 141 12.24 10.20 1.85
CA THR A 141 10.82 10.11 1.50
C THR A 141 10.66 9.38 0.17
N PHE A 142 9.93 8.27 0.20
CA PHE A 142 9.57 7.50 -0.97
C PHE A 142 8.14 7.83 -1.42
N ASN A 143 7.91 7.75 -2.73
CA ASN A 143 6.58 7.84 -3.32
C ASN A 143 6.40 6.66 -4.26
N THR A 144 5.64 5.67 -3.82
CA THR A 144 5.61 4.34 -4.41
C THR A 144 4.19 3.94 -4.76
N THR A 145 4.01 3.35 -5.93
CA THR A 145 2.75 2.68 -6.26
C THR A 145 2.81 1.25 -5.75
N LEU A 146 1.81 0.86 -4.95
CA LEU A 146 1.66 -0.47 -4.38
C LEU A 146 0.28 -1.03 -4.67
N MET A 147 0.17 -2.35 -4.68
CA MET A 147 -1.08 -3.09 -4.77
C MET A 147 -1.33 -3.79 -3.44
N VAL A 148 -2.59 -3.75 -2.98
CA VAL A 148 -3.10 -4.62 -1.93
C VAL A 148 -4.11 -5.56 -2.57
N LEU A 149 -3.80 -6.84 -2.57
CA LEU A 149 -4.66 -7.91 -3.10
C LEU A 149 -5.27 -8.67 -1.92
N LYS A 150 -6.60 -8.80 -1.91
CA LYS A 150 -7.34 -9.62 -0.96
C LYS A 150 -7.93 -10.81 -1.70
N VAL A 151 -7.72 -12.00 -1.17
CA VAL A 151 -8.26 -13.25 -1.69
C VAL A 151 -9.12 -13.90 -0.61
N ASN A 152 -10.19 -14.61 -0.98
CA ASN A 152 -11.08 -15.28 -0.03
C ASN A 152 -10.52 -16.63 0.45
N ARG A 153 -9.30 -16.62 0.99
CA ARG A 153 -8.69 -17.77 1.66
C ARG A 153 -7.68 -17.32 2.71
N PRO A 154 -7.42 -18.14 3.74
CA PRO A 154 -6.29 -17.92 4.64
C PRO A 154 -4.97 -17.92 3.86
N LEU A 155 -4.09 -16.98 4.21
CA LEU A 155 -2.73 -16.91 3.72
C LEU A 155 -1.75 -17.16 4.88
N PRO A 156 -0.62 -17.84 4.65
CA PRO A 156 0.45 -17.82 5.63
C PRO A 156 1.01 -16.40 5.74
N ILE A 157 1.51 -16.03 6.92
CA ILE A 157 2.16 -14.74 7.13
C ILE A 157 3.62 -14.84 6.65
N PHE A 158 3.98 -14.04 5.66
CA PHE A 158 5.35 -14.03 5.12
C PHE A 158 5.74 -12.73 4.46
N THR A 159 7.04 -12.57 4.26
CA THR A 159 7.62 -11.55 3.39
C THR A 159 8.54 -12.23 2.38
N MET A 160 8.26 -12.05 1.10
CA MET A 160 9.10 -12.47 0.00
C MET A 160 9.66 -11.23 -0.70
N GLU A 161 10.98 -11.10 -0.73
CA GLU A 161 11.63 -10.05 -1.51
C GLU A 161 12.65 -10.61 -2.48
N ARG A 162 12.89 -9.90 -3.57
CA ARG A 162 14.01 -10.19 -4.45
C ARG A 162 15.32 -9.98 -3.69
N GLU A 163 16.24 -10.93 -3.82
CA GLU A 163 17.52 -10.90 -3.10
C GLU A 163 18.21 -9.53 -3.29
N LYS A 164 18.63 -8.91 -2.18
CA LYS A 164 19.30 -7.59 -2.11
C LYS A 164 18.45 -6.37 -2.49
N ALA A 165 17.13 -6.52 -2.68
CA ALA A 165 16.26 -5.37 -2.93
C ALA A 165 16.15 -4.47 -1.69
N TYR A 166 15.88 -5.05 -0.51
CA TYR A 166 15.69 -4.29 0.73
C TYR A 166 16.33 -4.97 1.95
N GLU A 167 17.66 -5.17 1.93
CA GLU A 167 18.44 -5.82 3.01
C GLU A 167 18.09 -5.32 4.44
N LYS A 168 17.77 -4.03 4.59
CA LYS A 168 17.38 -3.42 5.88
C LYS A 168 16.02 -3.88 6.41
N LEU A 169 15.08 -4.28 5.55
CA LEU A 169 13.81 -4.82 6.01
C LEU A 169 14.06 -6.16 6.70
N PHE A 170 14.89 -7.01 6.11
CA PHE A 170 15.20 -8.34 6.64
C PHE A 170 15.90 -8.32 8.00
N ASP A 171 16.97 -7.54 8.15
CA ASP A 171 17.66 -7.41 9.44
C ASP A 171 16.70 -6.99 10.56
N ARG A 172 15.73 -6.15 10.21
CA ARG A 172 14.72 -5.65 11.15
C ARG A 172 13.61 -6.65 11.39
N MET A 173 13.17 -7.39 10.37
CA MET A 173 12.23 -8.49 10.53
C MET A 173 12.78 -9.52 11.52
N ILE A 174 14.00 -9.99 11.32
CA ILE A 174 14.67 -10.91 12.24
C ILE A 174 14.70 -10.32 13.66
N ALA A 175 15.04 -9.04 13.81
CA ALA A 175 15.14 -8.39 15.11
C ALA A 175 13.78 -8.14 15.81
N LEU A 176 12.72 -7.88 15.06
CA LEU A 176 11.40 -7.49 15.60
C LEU A 176 10.47 -8.69 15.81
N THR A 177 10.49 -9.63 14.87
CA THR A 177 9.51 -10.72 14.80
C THR A 177 10.12 -12.08 15.07
N GLY A 178 11.46 -12.20 15.03
CA GLY A 178 12.17 -13.47 15.15
C GLY A 178 12.01 -14.37 13.93
N TYR A 179 11.51 -13.85 12.80
CA TYR A 179 11.32 -14.64 11.59
C TYR A 179 12.67 -15.16 11.10
N THR A 180 12.65 -16.35 10.52
CA THR A 180 13.83 -16.98 9.94
C THR A 180 13.67 -17.05 8.43
N ASP A 181 14.80 -16.96 7.72
CA ASP A 181 14.84 -17.21 6.29
C ASP A 181 14.57 -18.69 6.02
N ILE A 182 13.71 -18.96 5.04
CA ILE A 182 13.27 -20.30 4.69
C ILE A 182 13.91 -20.70 3.36
N GLU A 183 14.78 -21.70 3.43
CA GLU A 183 15.47 -22.21 2.25
C GLU A 183 14.61 -23.26 1.52
N PHE A 184 14.11 -22.90 0.34
CA PHE A 184 13.40 -23.83 -0.54
C PHE A 184 14.38 -24.73 -1.32
N LYS A 185 14.85 -25.81 -0.69
CA LYS A 185 15.89 -26.70 -1.27
C LYS A 185 15.53 -27.28 -2.64
N MET A 186 14.26 -27.60 -2.89
CA MET A 186 13.79 -28.12 -4.19
C MET A 186 13.74 -27.04 -5.28
N PHE A 187 13.80 -25.76 -4.90
CA PHE A 187 13.67 -24.61 -5.79
C PHE A 187 14.91 -23.71 -5.72
N SER A 188 16.09 -24.29 -5.97
CA SER A 188 17.37 -23.58 -5.86
C SER A 188 17.52 -22.33 -6.74
N LYS A 189 16.73 -22.18 -7.82
CA LYS A 189 16.69 -20.97 -8.65
C LYS A 189 15.87 -19.87 -7.95
N PHE A 190 14.72 -20.22 -7.41
CA PHE A 190 13.87 -19.35 -6.61
C PHE A 190 14.63 -18.79 -5.42
N SER A 191 15.27 -19.63 -4.61
CA SER A 191 16.03 -19.20 -3.42
C SER A 191 17.30 -18.38 -3.74
N LYS A 192 17.71 -18.30 -5.01
CA LYS A 192 18.77 -17.39 -5.50
C LYS A 192 18.24 -16.06 -6.02
N LYS A 193 16.93 -15.98 -6.27
CA LYS A 193 16.26 -14.78 -6.79
C LYS A 193 15.47 -14.09 -5.68
N PHE A 194 14.89 -14.86 -4.77
CA PHE A 194 14.03 -14.40 -3.70
C PHE A 194 14.48 -14.95 -2.36
N MET A 195 14.28 -14.15 -1.33
CA MET A 195 14.41 -14.54 0.07
C MET A 195 13.02 -14.48 0.70
N VAL A 196 12.66 -15.51 1.48
CA VAL A 196 11.33 -15.66 2.07
C VAL A 196 11.45 -15.80 3.58
N MET A 197 10.80 -14.90 4.30
CA MET A 197 10.76 -14.89 5.75
C MET A 197 9.35 -15.20 6.24
N GLY A 198 9.24 -15.99 7.30
CA GLY A 198 7.97 -16.21 8.00
C GLY A 198 8.17 -16.94 9.31
N GLN A 199 7.06 -17.16 10.04
CA GLN A 199 7.10 -17.87 11.33
C GLN A 199 6.98 -19.39 11.18
N ASP A 200 6.06 -19.85 10.32
CA ASP A 200 5.74 -21.27 10.18
C ASP A 200 6.35 -21.81 8.89
N GLU A 201 7.50 -22.49 9.03
CA GLU A 201 8.19 -23.11 7.91
C GLU A 201 7.33 -24.18 7.21
N GLN A 202 6.51 -24.93 7.96
CA GLN A 202 5.69 -26.00 7.37
C GLN A 202 4.52 -25.43 6.57
N GLU A 203 3.88 -24.38 7.10
CA GLU A 203 2.81 -23.67 6.40
C GLU A 203 3.34 -23.05 5.10
N LEU A 204 4.52 -22.44 5.15
CA LEU A 204 5.15 -21.81 3.99
C LEU A 204 5.62 -22.83 2.95
N GLN A 205 6.21 -23.95 3.37
CA GLN A 205 6.52 -25.05 2.45
C GLN A 205 5.27 -25.63 1.77
N SER A 206 4.12 -25.59 2.45
CA SER A 206 2.85 -26.04 1.87
C SER A 206 2.26 -25.02 0.89
N PHE A 207 2.43 -23.71 1.16
CA PHE A 207 1.93 -22.63 0.31
C PHE A 207 2.76 -22.43 -0.95
N PHE A 208 4.09 -22.47 -0.85
CA PHE A 208 4.99 -22.32 -2.00
C PHE A 208 5.12 -23.62 -2.78
N THR A 209 4.00 -24.02 -3.42
CA THR A 209 3.96 -25.14 -4.35
C THR A 209 4.84 -24.86 -5.58
N LYS A 210 5.05 -25.87 -6.42
CA LYS A 210 5.83 -25.71 -7.65
C LYS A 210 5.26 -24.62 -8.55
N GLU A 211 3.93 -24.56 -8.66
CA GLU A 211 3.20 -23.62 -9.50
C GLU A 211 3.35 -22.19 -8.96
N VAL A 212 3.19 -22.00 -7.64
CA VAL A 212 3.38 -20.71 -6.95
C VAL A 212 4.82 -20.22 -7.08
N VAL A 213 5.79 -21.10 -6.86
CA VAL A 213 7.21 -20.77 -7.01
C VAL A 213 7.53 -20.37 -8.45
N GLN A 214 7.05 -21.14 -9.43
CA GLN A 214 7.27 -20.85 -10.84
C GLN A 214 6.65 -19.51 -11.24
N PHE A 215 5.44 -19.21 -10.76
CA PHE A 215 4.79 -17.92 -10.98
C PHE A 215 5.68 -16.76 -10.52
N PHE A 216 6.22 -16.79 -9.30
CA PHE A 216 7.12 -15.74 -8.82
C PHE A 216 8.47 -15.70 -9.57
N GLU A 217 8.99 -16.85 -10.01
CA GLU A 217 10.20 -16.90 -10.84
C GLU A 217 10.03 -16.23 -12.21
N ASP A 218 8.87 -16.39 -12.84
CA ASP A 218 8.61 -15.92 -14.19
C ASP A 218 8.21 -14.43 -14.22
N HIS A 219 7.69 -13.91 -13.10
CA HIS A 219 7.28 -12.51 -12.98
C HIS A 219 8.38 -11.57 -12.46
N GLN A 220 8.28 -10.31 -12.89
CA GLN A 220 9.15 -9.21 -12.44
C GLN A 220 8.53 -8.45 -11.27
N ILE A 221 8.42 -9.12 -10.12
CA ILE A 221 8.09 -8.49 -8.85
C ILE A 221 9.33 -8.41 -7.94
N SER A 222 9.34 -7.48 -7.00
CA SER A 222 10.42 -7.32 -6.02
C SER A 222 10.00 -7.52 -4.59
N HIS A 223 8.73 -7.27 -4.25
CA HIS A 223 8.19 -7.44 -2.91
C HIS A 223 6.78 -8.02 -2.97
N VAL A 224 6.55 -9.09 -2.23
CA VAL A 224 5.24 -9.66 -1.93
C VAL A 224 5.21 -10.01 -0.46
N GLU A 225 4.23 -9.51 0.26
CA GLU A 225 4.13 -9.72 1.70
C GLU A 225 2.70 -10.01 2.10
N SER A 226 2.51 -11.06 2.89
CA SER A 226 1.21 -11.40 3.45
C SER A 226 1.14 -11.05 4.93
N ASN A 227 0.03 -10.43 5.33
CA ASN A 227 -0.34 -10.27 6.74
C ASN A 227 -1.35 -11.34 7.22
N GLY A 228 -1.60 -12.38 6.41
CA GLY A 228 -2.57 -13.45 6.65
C GLY A 228 -3.96 -13.20 6.06
N GLU A 229 -4.32 -11.95 5.76
CA GLU A 229 -5.61 -11.57 5.17
C GLU A 229 -5.47 -11.01 3.74
N ALA A 230 -4.34 -10.38 3.43
CA ALA A 230 -4.09 -9.69 2.19
C ALA A 230 -2.60 -9.77 1.81
N LEU A 231 -2.32 -9.50 0.54
CA LEU A 231 -0.97 -9.39 -0.01
C LEU A 231 -0.65 -7.94 -0.34
N LEU A 232 0.47 -7.43 0.16
CA LEU A 232 1.10 -6.18 -0.27
C LEU A 232 2.13 -6.47 -1.36
N ILE A 233 1.95 -5.86 -2.54
CA ILE A 233 2.71 -6.19 -3.75
C ILE A 233 3.27 -4.90 -4.35
N PHE A 234 4.58 -4.87 -4.63
CA PHE A 234 5.21 -3.81 -5.44
C PHE A 234 6.53 -4.25 -6.07
N ASN A 235 6.95 -3.57 -7.13
CA ASN A 235 8.17 -3.90 -7.87
C ASN A 235 9.34 -2.96 -7.54
N LYS A 236 9.08 -1.67 -7.30
CA LYS A 236 10.12 -0.64 -7.14
C LYS A 236 9.63 0.41 -6.16
N LEU A 237 10.53 1.06 -5.42
CA LEU A 237 10.17 2.18 -4.53
C LEU A 237 10.02 3.49 -5.32
N LYS A 238 9.11 3.49 -6.29
CA LYS A 238 8.78 4.65 -7.12
C LYS A 238 7.35 4.54 -7.66
N LEU A 239 6.83 5.64 -8.18
CA LEU A 239 5.55 5.63 -8.89
C LEU A 239 5.61 4.74 -10.13
N ALA A 240 4.62 3.87 -10.26
CA ALA A 240 4.42 3.06 -11.46
C ALA A 240 4.03 3.96 -12.63
N ARG A 241 4.46 3.61 -13.83
CA ARG A 241 3.88 4.12 -15.07
C ARG A 241 2.48 3.51 -15.29
N THR A 242 1.77 3.97 -16.31
CA THR A 242 0.41 3.47 -16.61
C THR A 242 0.43 2.03 -17.11
N ASP A 243 1.42 1.67 -17.92
CA ASP A 243 1.68 0.29 -18.34
C ASP A 243 2.04 -0.59 -17.13
N GLU A 244 2.96 -0.15 -16.27
CA GLU A 244 3.29 -0.87 -15.01
C GLU A 244 2.07 -1.00 -14.07
N THR A 245 1.10 -0.06 -14.13
CA THR A 245 -0.15 -0.16 -13.36
C THR A 245 -1.08 -1.24 -13.91
N LEU A 246 -1.15 -1.39 -15.25
CA LEU A 246 -1.91 -2.47 -15.89
C LEU A 246 -1.26 -3.83 -15.60
N GLU A 247 0.07 -3.91 -15.69
CA GLU A 247 0.84 -5.11 -15.34
C GLU A 247 0.58 -5.54 -13.90
N PHE A 248 0.39 -4.61 -12.94
CA PHE A 248 0.00 -4.98 -11.57
C PHE A 248 -1.40 -5.60 -11.49
N ILE A 249 -2.35 -5.10 -12.28
CA ILE A 249 -3.72 -5.64 -12.28
C ILE A 249 -3.72 -7.04 -12.88
N GLU A 250 -3.01 -7.26 -13.98
CA GLU A 250 -2.86 -8.58 -14.62
C GLU A 250 -2.12 -9.55 -13.69
N TYR A 251 -1.01 -9.11 -13.09
CA TYR A 251 -0.28 -9.90 -12.09
C TYR A 251 -1.16 -10.31 -10.90
N GLY A 252 -1.99 -9.38 -10.43
CA GLY A 252 -2.92 -9.62 -9.33
C GLY A 252 -4.01 -10.63 -9.67
N GLU A 253 -4.50 -10.60 -10.90
CA GLU A 253 -5.52 -11.52 -11.42
C GLU A 253 -4.94 -12.94 -11.51
N GLU A 254 -3.81 -13.09 -12.20
CA GLU A 254 -3.14 -14.39 -12.36
C GLU A 254 -2.71 -14.99 -11.01
N LEU A 255 -2.28 -14.14 -10.07
CA LEU A 255 -1.96 -14.59 -8.71
C LEU A 255 -3.22 -15.01 -7.95
N ALA A 256 -4.31 -14.27 -8.07
CA ALA A 256 -5.59 -14.64 -7.44
C ALA A 256 -6.11 -15.97 -8.01
N ASP A 257 -6.08 -16.15 -9.33
CA ASP A 257 -6.43 -17.41 -10.02
C ASP A 257 -5.60 -18.57 -9.49
N LEU A 258 -4.28 -18.38 -9.41
CA LEU A 258 -3.36 -19.42 -8.95
C LEU A 258 -3.59 -19.80 -7.47
N LEU A 259 -4.02 -18.85 -6.66
CA LEU A 259 -4.32 -19.07 -5.24
C LEU A 259 -5.73 -19.60 -4.99
N ASP A 260 -6.67 -19.47 -5.93
CA ASP A 260 -8.00 -20.08 -5.82
C ASP A 260 -8.01 -21.58 -6.18
N ALA A 261 -7.08 -21.99 -7.06
CA ALA A 261 -6.91 -23.36 -7.56
C ALA A 261 -6.41 -24.38 -6.49
#